data_AF-A0A3C1AA96-F1
#
_entry.id   AF-A0A3C1AA96-F1
#
_cell.length_a   1.000
_cell.length_b   1.000
_cell.length_c   1.000
_cell.angle_alpha   90.00
_cell.angle_beta   90.00
_cell.angle_gamma   90.00
#
_symmetry.space_group_name_H-M   'P 1'
#
loop_
_entity.id
_entity.type
_entity.pdbx_description
1 polymer ?
#
loop_
_entity_poly.entity_id
_entity_poly.type
_entity_poly.pdbx_seq_one_letter_code
_entity_poly.pdbx_strand_id
1 'polypeptide(L)'
;MKKLIFVLFAVTALLVSCSKEDAPTFTNEDGIVLNNNSAELSKYIKIINEPLVLNGGLKSGPIFTLVAEAESPTINSIKTSASYVHRRYQKVYVTYHIRGAEYGGAIRVFDISDPVNPTIISEMDFARIDINACDINEGGSALYLAGSHKAKGAVVLKLAIDANGVITSTPADVTLLKVGEAFSANGIIQGGDFIHVSAGNSVGGVYVYDRTSLIYSNSDLYSGAKFVAANGRTSGKELVSLQVEPTTNDAALHVYTIGSFAPTVNILPIGNIIHQNVEPENADFGKATLFMRPDDNICYVSMGMNGMKAVDISTSSLVYESPMGMITYGNTNAVSADANYIYMANGAQGLYIAQPPASGTEVEIIGIWDEGKYPGSANHVYSDGSYIFLAKGVEGGLKIIKQE
;
A
#
# COMPACT_ATOMS: atom_id res chain seq x y z
N MET A 1 -39.23 82.10 20.71
CA MET A 1 -39.14 82.06 19.24
C MET A 1 -37.81 81.44 18.85
N LYS A 2 -37.88 80.43 17.98
CA LYS A 2 -36.84 79.60 17.36
C LYS A 2 -35.40 80.17 17.35
N LYS A 3 -34.43 79.29 17.61
CA LYS A 3 -33.34 78.96 16.66
C LYS A 3 -32.73 77.61 17.02
N LEU A 4 -33.14 76.57 16.27
CA LEU A 4 -32.42 75.30 16.16
C LEU A 4 -31.05 75.58 15.53
N ILE A 5 -29.97 75.17 16.19
CA ILE A 5 -28.65 75.08 15.57
C ILE A 5 -28.50 73.64 15.09
N PHE A 6 -28.60 73.45 13.78
CA PHE A 6 -28.21 72.21 13.11
C PHE A 6 -26.68 72.17 13.04
N VAL A 7 -26.06 71.25 13.77
CA VAL A 7 -24.65 70.90 13.57
C VAL A 7 -24.58 69.92 12.41
N LEU A 8 -24.02 70.37 11.29
CA LEU A 8 -23.76 69.55 10.12
C LEU A 8 -22.47 68.74 10.37
N PHE A 9 -22.60 67.46 10.68
CA PHE A 9 -21.46 66.54 10.67
C PHE A 9 -21.13 66.19 9.21
N ALA A 10 -20.00 66.68 8.72
CA ALA A 10 -19.44 66.24 7.45
C ALA A 10 -18.93 64.79 7.62
N VAL A 11 -19.65 63.84 7.04
CA VAL A 11 -19.19 62.45 6.91
C VAL A 11 -18.16 62.43 5.78
N THR A 12 -16.88 62.38 6.13
CA THR A 12 -15.81 62.02 5.20
C THR A 12 -15.94 60.54 4.88
N ALA A 13 -16.43 60.23 3.68
CA ALA A 13 -16.36 58.89 3.13
C ALA A 13 -14.90 58.54 2.83
N LEU A 14 -14.28 57.75 3.72
CA LEU A 14 -13.05 57.02 3.43
C LEU A 14 -13.40 55.93 2.42
N LEU A 15 -13.08 56.17 1.15
CA LEU A 15 -13.05 55.12 0.14
C LEU A 15 -11.87 54.19 0.47
N VAL A 16 -12.16 53.10 1.17
CA VAL A 16 -11.24 51.97 1.28
C VAL A 16 -11.18 51.32 -0.10
N SER A 17 -10.07 51.55 -0.80
CA SER A 17 -9.69 50.76 -1.96
C SER A 17 -9.51 49.31 -1.51
N CYS A 18 -10.48 48.44 -1.79
CA CYS A 18 -10.24 47.00 -1.81
C CYS A 18 -9.18 46.72 -2.87
N SER A 19 -7.93 46.53 -2.46
CA SER A 19 -7.02 45.71 -3.24
C SER A 19 -7.68 44.34 -3.36
N LYS A 20 -8.00 43.92 -4.59
CA LYS A 20 -8.18 42.50 -4.88
C LYS A 20 -6.89 41.83 -4.40
N GLU A 21 -6.95 41.08 -3.31
CA GLU A 21 -5.95 40.06 -3.07
C GLU A 21 -6.08 39.11 -4.24
N ASP A 22 -5.05 39.08 -5.08
CA ASP A 22 -4.92 38.04 -6.09
C ASP A 22 -5.07 36.70 -5.37
N ALA A 23 -5.96 35.84 -5.88
CA ALA A 23 -6.12 34.51 -5.32
C ALA A 23 -4.73 33.85 -5.23
N PRO A 24 -4.38 33.20 -4.11
CA PRO A 24 -3.06 32.60 -3.95
C PRO A 24 -2.81 31.65 -5.13
N THR A 25 -1.73 31.88 -5.86
CA THR A 25 -1.31 31.01 -6.95
C THR A 25 -0.83 29.70 -6.37
N PHE A 26 -1.48 28.61 -6.72
CA PHE A 26 -1.01 27.27 -6.40
C PHE A 26 0.36 27.02 -7.04
N THR A 27 1.36 26.66 -6.24
CA THR A 27 2.67 26.18 -6.68
C THR A 27 2.80 24.70 -6.34
N ASN A 28 2.88 23.87 -7.36
CA ASN A 28 3.06 22.43 -7.20
C ASN A 28 4.53 22.09 -6.89
N GLU A 29 4.98 22.41 -5.69
CA GLU A 29 6.36 22.19 -5.25
C GLU A 29 6.75 20.70 -5.19
N ASP A 30 5.76 19.80 -5.17
CA ASP A 30 5.92 18.35 -5.09
C ASP A 30 5.92 17.68 -6.47
N GLY A 31 5.78 18.46 -7.54
CA GLY A 31 5.84 17.98 -8.93
C GLY A 31 4.77 16.95 -9.25
N ILE A 32 3.57 17.14 -8.71
CA ILE A 32 2.42 16.24 -8.90
C ILE A 32 1.86 16.36 -10.32
N VAL A 33 1.74 15.28 -11.07
CA VAL A 33 1.18 15.31 -12.43
C VAL A 33 0.07 14.29 -12.55
N LEU A 34 -1.12 14.72 -12.98
CA LEU A 34 -2.24 13.83 -13.27
C LEU A 34 -2.33 13.57 -14.78
N ASN A 35 -2.43 12.30 -15.16
CA ASN A 35 -2.79 11.87 -16.50
C ASN A 35 -4.03 10.96 -16.45
N ASN A 36 -5.10 11.38 -17.10
CA ASN A 36 -6.33 10.58 -17.29
C ASN A 36 -6.58 10.21 -18.76
N ASN A 37 -5.57 10.40 -19.63
CA ASN A 37 -5.65 9.99 -21.03
C ASN A 37 -5.40 8.48 -21.14
N SER A 38 -6.45 7.69 -20.99
CA SER A 38 -6.37 6.23 -21.05
C SER A 38 -5.75 5.70 -22.35
N ALA A 39 -5.91 6.40 -23.49
CA ALA A 39 -5.31 5.99 -24.76
C ALA A 39 -3.78 6.15 -24.77
N GLU A 40 -3.25 7.13 -24.04
CA GLU A 40 -1.81 7.28 -23.83
C GLU A 40 -1.29 6.27 -22.82
N LEU A 41 -1.98 6.13 -21.69
CA LEU A 41 -1.54 5.25 -20.60
C LEU A 41 -1.59 3.78 -21.00
N SER A 42 -2.59 3.38 -21.79
CA SER A 42 -2.73 1.98 -22.24
C SER A 42 -1.60 1.53 -23.19
N LYS A 43 -0.69 2.42 -23.61
CA LYS A 43 0.55 2.03 -24.31
C LYS A 43 1.54 1.31 -23.38
N TYR A 44 1.40 1.48 -22.06
CA TYR A 44 2.27 0.87 -21.06
C TYR A 44 1.77 -0.49 -20.56
N ILE A 45 0.64 -0.99 -21.09
CA ILE A 45 0.14 -2.33 -20.80
C ILE A 45 0.18 -3.19 -22.08
N LYS A 46 0.64 -4.42 -21.93
CA LYS A 46 0.74 -5.42 -23.00
C LYS A 46 -0.08 -6.64 -22.62
N ILE A 47 -0.95 -7.06 -23.53
CA ILE A 47 -1.70 -8.31 -23.42
C ILE A 47 -0.78 -9.47 -23.87
N ILE A 48 -0.74 -10.53 -23.06
CA ILE A 48 0.16 -11.68 -23.21
C ILE A 48 -0.66 -12.94 -23.50
N ASN A 49 -1.54 -13.34 -22.58
CA ASN A 49 -2.34 -14.56 -22.62
C ASN A 49 -1.52 -15.84 -22.83
N GLU A 50 -0.49 -16.03 -22.01
CA GLU A 50 0.37 -17.22 -22.02
C GLU A 50 0.26 -17.98 -20.70
N PRO A 51 0.14 -19.33 -20.71
CA PRO A 51 0.23 -20.12 -19.49
C PRO A 51 1.56 -19.88 -18.78
N LEU A 52 1.52 -19.75 -17.45
CA LEU A 52 2.72 -19.69 -16.63
C LEU A 52 3.46 -21.02 -16.65
N VAL A 53 4.79 -20.96 -16.75
CA VAL A 53 5.65 -22.12 -16.51
C VAL A 53 6.02 -22.13 -15.05
N LEU A 54 5.38 -23.00 -14.27
CA LEU A 54 5.68 -23.17 -12.85
C LEU A 54 6.78 -24.21 -12.65
N ASN A 55 7.80 -23.83 -11.88
CA ASN A 55 8.84 -24.71 -11.40
C ASN A 55 8.40 -25.39 -10.09
N GLY A 56 8.62 -26.69 -9.97
CA GLY A 56 8.14 -27.47 -8.82
C GLY A 56 6.61 -27.60 -8.78
N GLY A 57 6.10 -28.40 -7.84
CA GLY A 57 4.65 -28.55 -7.62
C GLY A 57 3.99 -29.82 -8.17
N LEU A 58 2.66 -29.91 -8.02
CA LEU A 58 1.85 -31.08 -8.37
C LEU A 58 1.76 -31.26 -9.89
N LYS A 59 1.89 -32.52 -10.37
CA LYS A 59 1.74 -32.88 -11.80
C LYS A 59 0.34 -32.60 -12.37
N SER A 60 -0.65 -32.40 -11.51
CA SER A 60 -2.04 -32.03 -11.83
C SER A 60 -2.44 -30.96 -10.82
N GLY A 61 -2.51 -29.71 -11.25
CA GLY A 61 -2.76 -28.55 -10.41
C GLY A 61 -3.49 -27.45 -11.17
N PRO A 62 -3.83 -26.34 -10.49
CA PRO A 62 -4.46 -25.17 -11.13
C PRO A 62 -3.61 -24.66 -12.30
N ILE A 63 -4.28 -24.16 -13.33
CA ILE A 63 -3.62 -23.51 -14.45
C ILE A 63 -3.58 -22.02 -14.15
N PHE A 64 -2.41 -21.41 -14.33
CA PHE A 64 -2.26 -19.97 -14.23
C PHE A 64 -1.87 -19.41 -15.59
N THR A 65 -2.49 -18.32 -16.00
CA THR A 65 -2.23 -17.67 -17.29
C THR A 65 -1.82 -16.23 -17.04
N LEU A 66 -0.63 -15.83 -17.51
CA LEU A 66 -0.25 -14.41 -17.56
C LEU A 66 -1.11 -13.74 -18.63
N VAL A 67 -2.07 -12.94 -18.17
CA VAL A 67 -3.00 -12.22 -19.05
C VAL A 67 -2.35 -10.97 -19.60
N ALA A 68 -1.75 -10.16 -18.73
CA ALA A 68 -1.17 -8.90 -19.11
C ALA A 68 0.00 -8.52 -18.20
N GLU A 69 0.87 -7.68 -18.74
CA GLU A 69 1.89 -6.98 -17.97
C GLU A 69 1.83 -5.48 -18.25
N ALA A 70 2.14 -4.67 -17.25
CA ALA A 70 2.27 -3.24 -17.40
C ALA A 70 3.59 -2.73 -16.85
N GLU A 71 4.30 -1.93 -17.64
CA GLU A 71 5.58 -1.37 -17.26
C GLU A 71 5.44 -0.31 -16.15
N SER A 72 6.43 -0.21 -15.27
CA SER A 72 6.47 0.88 -14.28
C SER A 72 6.55 2.26 -14.93
N PRO A 73 5.95 3.31 -14.31
CA PRO A 73 6.20 4.70 -14.64
C PRO A 73 7.68 5.09 -14.45
N THR A 74 8.10 6.17 -15.12
CA THR A 74 9.43 6.79 -14.96
C THR A 74 9.26 8.18 -14.37
N ILE A 75 9.83 8.41 -13.19
CA ILE A 75 9.75 9.69 -12.48
C ILE A 75 11.16 10.26 -12.37
N ASN A 76 11.35 11.55 -12.67
CA ASN A 76 12.69 12.17 -12.68
C ASN A 76 13.73 11.39 -13.52
N SER A 77 13.30 10.81 -14.65
CA SER A 77 14.12 9.93 -15.50
C SER A 77 14.58 8.62 -14.84
N ILE A 78 14.00 8.23 -13.70
CA ILE A 78 14.29 7.00 -12.98
C ILE A 78 13.06 6.07 -13.06
N LYS A 79 13.27 4.82 -13.50
CA LYS A 79 12.21 3.82 -13.55
C LYS A 79 11.81 3.45 -12.12
N THR A 80 10.51 3.51 -11.83
CA THR A 80 9.99 3.18 -10.51
C THR A 80 9.84 1.68 -10.29
N SER A 81 9.76 1.28 -9.03
CA SER A 81 9.48 -0.06 -8.54
C SER A 81 8.03 -0.15 -8.07
N ALA A 82 7.26 -1.11 -8.59
CA ALA A 82 5.89 -1.30 -8.10
C ALA A 82 5.96 -1.77 -6.64
N SER A 83 5.27 -1.04 -5.75
CA SER A 83 5.43 -1.17 -4.31
C SER A 83 4.23 -1.89 -3.68
N TYR A 84 2.99 -1.63 -4.09
CA TYR A 84 1.81 -2.26 -3.49
C TYR A 84 0.68 -2.37 -4.50
N VAL A 85 -0.22 -3.33 -4.27
CA VAL A 85 -1.42 -3.53 -5.08
C VAL A 85 -2.63 -3.54 -4.16
N HIS A 86 -3.61 -2.70 -4.49
CA HIS A 86 -4.93 -2.71 -3.88
C HIS A 86 -6.00 -2.93 -4.95
N ARG A 87 -7.00 -3.76 -4.68
CA ARG A 87 -8.14 -3.95 -5.58
C ARG A 87 -9.40 -3.40 -4.93
N ARG A 88 -10.20 -2.71 -5.73
CA ARG A 88 -11.57 -2.33 -5.38
C ARG A 88 -12.48 -2.59 -6.57
N TYR A 89 -13.39 -3.55 -6.43
CA TYR A 89 -14.29 -3.99 -7.50
C TYR A 89 -13.50 -4.31 -8.79
N GLN A 90 -13.85 -3.67 -9.90
CA GLN A 90 -13.23 -3.88 -11.21
C GLN A 90 -12.05 -2.92 -11.46
N LYS A 91 -11.39 -2.47 -10.39
CA LYS A 91 -10.28 -1.52 -10.45
C LYS A 91 -9.12 -2.00 -9.58
N VAL A 92 -7.91 -1.87 -10.11
CA VAL A 92 -6.67 -2.21 -9.41
C VAL A 92 -5.79 -0.98 -9.35
N TYR A 93 -5.28 -0.69 -8.16
CA TYR A 93 -4.52 0.49 -7.80
C TYR A 93 -3.12 0.02 -7.44
N VAL A 94 -2.14 0.45 -8.23
CA VAL A 94 -0.74 0.05 -8.03
C VAL A 94 0.06 1.28 -7.68
N THR A 95 0.74 1.23 -6.53
CA THR A 95 1.65 2.28 -6.10
C THR A 95 3.06 1.99 -6.56
N TYR A 96 3.85 3.04 -6.71
CA TYR A 96 5.23 2.96 -7.15
C TYR A 96 6.11 3.92 -6.33
N HIS A 97 7.37 3.53 -6.14
CA HIS A 97 8.42 4.37 -5.55
C HIS A 97 9.74 4.24 -6.31
N ILE A 98 10.68 5.13 -6.05
CA ILE A 98 12.08 4.96 -6.48
C ILE A 98 12.82 4.16 -5.41
N ARG A 99 13.60 3.16 -5.85
CA ARG A 99 14.50 2.42 -4.96
C ARG A 99 15.77 3.23 -4.76
N GLY A 100 16.22 3.39 -3.51
CA GLY A 100 17.49 4.02 -3.17
C GLY A 100 17.30 5.38 -2.50
N ALA A 101 18.26 6.28 -2.71
CA ALA A 101 18.31 7.58 -2.03
C ALA A 101 17.47 8.68 -2.72
N GLU A 102 17.14 8.50 -4.00
CA GLU A 102 16.31 9.44 -4.75
C GLU A 102 14.83 9.20 -4.44
N TYR A 103 14.01 10.24 -4.65
CA TYR A 103 12.58 10.22 -4.37
C TYR A 103 11.77 10.36 -5.65
N GLY A 104 10.68 9.62 -5.73
CA GLY A 104 9.68 9.76 -6.78
C GLY A 104 8.74 8.58 -6.83
N GLY A 105 7.46 8.82 -7.01
CA GLY A 105 6.44 7.79 -6.91
C GLY A 105 5.27 8.04 -7.82
N ALA A 106 4.38 7.07 -7.87
CA ALA A 106 3.16 7.18 -8.65
C ALA A 106 2.05 6.31 -8.04
N ILE A 107 0.82 6.63 -8.39
CA ILE A 107 -0.32 5.71 -8.32
C ILE A 107 -0.90 5.54 -9.73
N ARG A 108 -1.07 4.29 -10.16
CA ARG A 108 -1.71 3.94 -11.42
C ARG A 108 -2.97 3.12 -11.19
N VAL A 109 -4.04 3.47 -11.90
CA VAL A 109 -5.34 2.81 -11.83
C VAL A 109 -5.59 2.02 -13.10
N PHE A 110 -5.81 0.73 -12.93
CA PHE A 110 -6.13 -0.23 -13.97
C PHE A 110 -7.62 -0.56 -13.95
N ASP A 111 -8.25 -0.54 -15.12
CA ASP A 111 -9.57 -1.11 -15.33
C ASP A 111 -9.45 -2.58 -15.72
N ILE A 112 -10.08 -3.44 -14.93
CA ILE A 112 -10.13 -4.89 -15.14
C ILE A 112 -11.57 -5.39 -15.32
N SER A 113 -12.48 -4.53 -15.76
CA SER A 113 -13.87 -4.90 -16.07
C SER A 113 -13.97 -5.90 -17.22
N ASP A 114 -13.09 -5.78 -18.20
CA ASP A 114 -12.70 -6.88 -19.09
C ASP A 114 -11.34 -7.40 -18.62
N PRO A 115 -11.31 -8.43 -17.77
CA PRO A 115 -10.07 -8.86 -17.14
C PRO A 115 -9.13 -9.59 -18.10
N VAL A 116 -9.55 -9.93 -19.33
CA VAL A 116 -8.66 -10.43 -20.39
C VAL A 116 -8.11 -9.32 -21.29
N ASN A 117 -8.68 -8.11 -21.23
CA ASN A 117 -8.19 -6.91 -21.90
C ASN A 117 -8.12 -5.71 -20.93
N PRO A 118 -7.32 -5.78 -19.85
CA PRO A 118 -7.20 -4.69 -18.90
C PRO A 118 -6.62 -3.43 -19.54
N THR A 119 -6.99 -2.26 -19.02
CA THR A 119 -6.50 -0.95 -19.49
C THR A 119 -6.02 -0.08 -18.33
N ILE A 120 -5.24 0.96 -18.62
CA ILE A 120 -4.86 1.96 -17.63
C ILE A 120 -5.73 3.20 -17.85
N ILE A 121 -6.42 3.66 -16.81
CA ILE A 121 -7.41 4.74 -16.92
C ILE A 121 -7.01 6.03 -16.20
N SER A 122 -6.06 5.96 -15.27
CA SER A 122 -5.61 7.11 -14.50
C SER A 122 -4.22 6.86 -13.94
N GLU A 123 -3.40 7.91 -13.89
CA GLU A 123 -2.08 7.92 -13.28
C GLU A 123 -1.84 9.27 -12.61
N MET A 124 -1.32 9.24 -11.39
CA MET A 124 -0.78 10.44 -10.74
C MET A 124 0.66 10.20 -10.30
N ASP A 125 1.55 11.05 -10.79
CA ASP A 125 2.98 11.05 -10.53
C ASP A 125 3.34 12.04 -9.43
N PHE A 126 4.38 11.75 -8.65
CA PHE A 126 4.89 12.58 -7.56
C PHE A 126 6.41 12.68 -7.63
N ALA A 127 6.95 13.86 -7.95
CA ALA A 127 8.39 14.03 -8.15
C ALA A 127 9.23 14.00 -6.86
N ARG A 128 8.60 14.16 -5.68
CA ARG A 128 9.30 14.28 -4.38
C ARG A 128 8.81 13.31 -3.32
N ILE A 129 7.97 12.36 -3.71
CA ILE A 129 7.27 11.46 -2.78
C ILE A 129 7.30 10.04 -3.32
N ASP A 130 7.88 9.13 -2.57
CA ASP A 130 7.74 7.69 -2.79
C ASP A 130 6.39 7.22 -2.26
N ILE A 131 5.64 6.44 -3.05
CA ILE A 131 4.34 5.92 -2.62
C ILE A 131 4.49 4.43 -2.32
N ASN A 132 4.26 4.05 -1.06
CA ASN A 132 4.54 2.71 -0.53
C ASN A 132 3.32 1.81 -0.48
N ALA A 133 2.15 2.37 -0.14
CA ALA A 133 0.90 1.65 -0.01
C ALA A 133 -0.29 2.57 -0.26
N CYS A 134 -1.45 1.99 -0.53
CA CYS A 134 -2.68 2.74 -0.64
C CYS A 134 -3.86 1.98 -0.04
N ASP A 135 -4.90 2.72 0.32
CA ASP A 135 -6.21 2.18 0.65
C ASP A 135 -7.29 3.10 0.12
N ILE A 136 -8.46 2.54 -0.17
CA ILE A 136 -9.61 3.30 -0.66
C ILE A 136 -10.70 3.24 0.39
N ASN A 137 -11.32 4.39 0.66
CA ASN A 137 -12.39 4.45 1.63
C ASN A 137 -13.56 3.52 1.25
N GLU A 138 -14.31 3.07 2.24
CA GLU A 138 -15.47 2.18 2.06
C GLU A 138 -16.48 2.72 1.04
N GLY A 139 -16.65 4.04 0.94
CA GLY A 139 -17.52 4.69 -0.04
C GLY A 139 -16.98 4.73 -1.48
N GLY A 140 -15.68 4.49 -1.69
CA GLY A 140 -15.06 4.48 -3.02
C GLY A 140 -14.90 5.87 -3.64
N SER A 141 -14.73 6.89 -2.82
CA SER A 141 -14.63 8.30 -3.21
C SER A 141 -13.32 8.95 -2.80
N ALA A 142 -12.56 8.32 -1.90
CA ALA A 142 -11.28 8.82 -1.40
C ALA A 142 -10.23 7.73 -1.47
N LEU A 143 -9.11 8.05 -2.09
CA LEU A 143 -7.90 7.25 -2.14
C LEU A 143 -6.89 7.86 -1.16
N TYR A 144 -6.40 7.03 -0.24
CA TYR A 144 -5.35 7.39 0.70
C TYR A 144 -4.04 6.73 0.29
N LEU A 145 -2.96 7.50 0.29
CA LEU A 145 -1.63 7.02 -0.03
C LEU A 145 -0.72 7.18 1.19
N ALA A 146 0.03 6.13 1.54
CA ALA A 146 1.13 6.21 2.50
C ALA A 146 2.45 6.27 1.74
N GLY A 147 3.33 7.19 2.14
CA GLY A 147 4.59 7.40 1.44
C GLY A 147 5.68 8.08 2.26
N SER A 148 6.78 8.38 1.56
CA SER A 148 7.97 9.05 2.08
C SER A 148 8.25 10.28 1.24
N HIS A 149 8.24 11.45 1.87
CA HIS A 149 8.47 12.72 1.22
C HIS A 149 9.89 13.23 1.49
N LYS A 150 10.60 13.63 0.43
CA LYS A 150 12.03 14.03 0.46
C LYS A 150 12.42 14.98 1.60
N ALA A 151 11.56 15.92 1.94
CA ALA A 151 11.79 16.90 3.00
C ALA A 151 10.96 16.73 4.28
N LYS A 152 9.95 15.85 4.29
CA LYS A 152 8.96 15.77 5.38
C LYS A 152 8.98 14.42 6.10
N GLY A 153 9.67 13.42 5.57
CA GLY A 153 9.62 12.05 6.09
C GLY A 153 8.29 11.39 5.74
N ALA A 154 7.73 10.63 6.68
CA ALA A 154 6.48 9.91 6.50
C ALA A 154 5.32 10.87 6.21
N VAL A 155 4.53 10.54 5.18
CA VAL A 155 3.36 11.33 4.77
C VAL A 155 2.15 10.46 4.42
N VAL A 156 0.97 11.04 4.58
CA VAL A 156 -0.29 10.57 4.01
C VAL A 156 -0.75 11.57 2.97
N LEU A 157 -1.19 11.08 1.82
CA LEU A 157 -1.90 11.88 0.83
C LEU A 157 -3.34 11.42 0.75
N LYS A 158 -4.26 12.36 0.51
CA LYS A 158 -5.66 12.08 0.23
C LYS A 158 -6.05 12.68 -1.11
N LEU A 159 -6.66 11.85 -1.94
CA LEU A 159 -7.11 12.13 -3.29
C LEU A 159 -8.59 11.79 -3.42
N ALA A 160 -9.30 12.51 -4.27
CA ALA A 160 -10.66 12.15 -4.70
C ALA A 160 -10.62 11.23 -5.92
N ILE A 161 -11.52 10.25 -5.94
CA ILE A 161 -11.79 9.39 -7.09
C ILE A 161 -13.28 9.39 -7.42
N ASP A 162 -13.63 9.18 -8.69
CA ASP A 162 -15.02 9.05 -9.12
C ASP A 162 -15.56 7.61 -8.96
N ALA A 163 -16.82 7.38 -9.35
CA ALA A 163 -17.46 6.06 -9.28
C ALA A 163 -16.80 5.01 -10.19
N ASN A 164 -16.02 5.43 -11.19
CA ASN A 164 -15.23 4.56 -12.06
C ASN A 164 -13.79 4.37 -11.53
N GLY A 165 -13.46 4.92 -10.36
CA GLY A 165 -12.12 4.85 -9.78
C GLY A 165 -11.09 5.77 -10.43
N VAL A 166 -11.49 6.67 -11.32
CA VAL A 166 -10.59 7.64 -11.95
C VAL A 166 -10.22 8.71 -10.93
N ILE A 167 -8.95 9.09 -10.85
CA ILE A 167 -8.49 10.16 -9.97
C ILE A 167 -9.01 11.50 -10.48
N THR A 168 -9.76 12.22 -9.65
CA THR A 168 -10.36 13.51 -9.99
C THR A 168 -9.69 14.69 -9.30
N SER A 169 -8.88 14.44 -8.26
CA SER A 169 -8.06 15.50 -7.65
C SER A 169 -7.07 16.05 -8.67
N THR A 170 -7.14 17.34 -8.93
CA THR A 170 -6.03 18.07 -9.56
C THR A 170 -4.87 18.17 -8.57
N PRO A 171 -3.64 18.50 -9.00
CA PRO A 171 -2.52 18.73 -8.09
C PRO A 171 -2.83 19.69 -6.93
N ALA A 172 -3.71 20.68 -7.15
CA ALA A 172 -4.10 21.65 -6.12
C ALA A 172 -5.07 21.07 -5.07
N ASP A 173 -5.76 19.98 -5.38
CA ASP A 173 -6.74 19.34 -4.49
C ASP A 173 -6.10 18.26 -3.60
N VAL A 174 -4.84 17.90 -3.86
CA VAL A 174 -4.15 16.86 -3.11
C VAL A 174 -3.88 17.34 -1.68
N THR A 175 -4.48 16.67 -0.71
CA THR A 175 -4.17 16.93 0.70
C THR A 175 -2.95 16.12 1.10
N LEU A 176 -1.96 16.76 1.73
CA LEU A 176 -0.76 16.12 2.24
C LEU A 176 -0.63 16.37 3.75
N LEU A 177 -0.45 15.29 4.51
CA LEU A 177 -0.28 15.28 5.95
C LEU A 177 1.07 14.65 6.31
N LYS A 178 1.86 15.30 7.18
CA LYS A 178 3.05 14.69 7.80
C LYS A 178 2.62 13.71 8.91
N VAL A 179 3.25 12.53 8.95
CA VAL A 179 2.96 11.46 9.92
C VAL A 179 4.07 11.36 10.95
N GLY A 180 3.85 11.94 12.13
CA GLY A 180 4.83 11.92 13.21
C GLY A 180 6.21 12.45 12.76
N GLU A 181 7.26 11.88 13.35
CA GLU A 181 8.68 12.15 12.98
C GLU A 181 9.34 10.94 12.29
N ALA A 182 8.53 9.99 11.84
CA ALA A 182 9.00 8.81 11.13
C ALA A 182 9.53 9.16 9.73
N PHE A 183 10.41 8.32 9.18
CA PHE A 183 10.99 8.55 7.85
C PHE A 183 10.07 8.14 6.71
N SER A 184 9.22 7.13 6.94
CA SER A 184 8.39 6.51 5.91
C SER A 184 7.08 6.01 6.50
N ALA A 185 5.96 6.36 5.86
CA ALA A 185 4.70 5.67 6.08
C ALA A 185 4.66 4.44 5.15
N ASN A 186 4.49 3.26 5.73
CA ASN A 186 4.71 1.98 5.05
C ASN A 186 3.41 1.25 4.69
N GLY A 187 2.33 1.53 5.41
CA GLY A 187 1.04 0.85 5.28
C GLY A 187 -0.09 1.77 5.76
N ILE A 188 -1.26 1.61 5.16
CA ILE A 188 -2.43 2.42 5.45
C ILE A 188 -3.69 1.58 5.29
N ILE A 189 -4.64 1.73 6.21
CA ILE A 189 -5.96 1.08 6.11
C ILE A 189 -7.03 1.91 6.82
N GLN A 190 -8.21 2.03 6.22
CA GLN A 190 -9.39 2.59 6.88
C GLN A 190 -10.04 1.55 7.80
N GLY A 191 -10.26 1.95 9.06
CA GLY A 191 -11.07 1.24 10.05
C GLY A 191 -12.04 2.22 10.72
N GLY A 192 -13.34 2.01 10.51
CA GLY A 192 -14.41 2.89 10.96
C GLY A 192 -14.29 4.28 10.32
N ASP A 193 -14.40 5.31 11.15
CA ASP A 193 -14.23 6.70 10.73
C ASP A 193 -12.77 7.18 10.67
N PHE A 194 -11.81 6.26 10.85
CA PHE A 194 -10.39 6.59 10.90
C PHE A 194 -9.59 5.87 9.81
N ILE A 195 -8.45 6.46 9.46
CA ILE A 195 -7.35 5.78 8.79
C ILE A 195 -6.26 5.47 9.81
N HIS A 196 -5.65 4.30 9.68
CA HIS A 196 -4.56 3.82 10.51
C HIS A 196 -3.33 3.67 9.64
N VAL A 197 -2.23 4.27 10.06
CA VAL A 197 -1.03 4.44 9.24
C VAL A 197 0.15 3.91 10.01
N SER A 198 0.77 2.82 9.54
CA SER A 198 2.05 2.38 10.08
C SER A 198 3.16 3.26 9.52
N ALA A 199 3.98 3.84 10.39
CA ALA A 199 5.17 4.59 9.99
C ALA A 199 6.38 4.12 10.79
N GLY A 200 7.50 3.85 10.11
CA GLY A 200 8.62 3.10 10.66
C GLY A 200 9.83 3.92 11.15
N ASN A 201 10.81 3.18 11.68
CA ASN A 201 12.08 3.55 12.36
C ASN A 201 11.98 3.71 13.90
N SER A 202 13.01 4.27 14.56
CA SER A 202 13.18 4.43 16.01
C SER A 202 12.14 5.34 16.67
N VAL A 203 11.40 6.12 15.88
CA VAL A 203 10.26 6.94 16.31
C VAL A 203 9.03 6.58 15.46
N GLY A 204 8.66 5.29 15.48
CA GLY A 204 7.59 4.72 14.66
C GLY A 204 6.28 4.46 15.41
N GLY A 205 5.38 3.72 14.77
CA GLY A 205 4.14 3.22 15.37
C GLY A 205 2.98 3.18 14.37
N VAL A 206 1.77 3.05 14.91
CA VAL A 206 0.51 3.25 14.20
C VAL A 206 -0.07 4.60 14.59
N TYR A 207 -0.32 5.44 13.59
CA TYR A 207 -0.96 6.74 13.76
C TYR A 207 -2.39 6.70 13.25
N VAL A 208 -3.32 7.29 14.01
CA VAL A 208 -4.76 7.27 13.74
C VAL A 208 -5.23 8.68 13.44
N TYR A 209 -5.87 8.85 12.28
CA TYR A 209 -6.40 10.13 11.82
C TYR A 209 -7.86 9.98 11.40
N ASP A 210 -8.67 11.01 11.63
CA ASP A 210 -10.03 11.06 11.06
C ASP A 210 -9.94 10.97 9.53
N ARG A 211 -10.70 10.05 8.93
CA ARG A 211 -10.57 9.73 7.50
C ARG A 211 -10.98 10.90 6.58
N THR A 212 -11.76 11.84 7.10
CA THR A 212 -12.29 12.96 6.32
C THR A 212 -11.37 14.18 6.40
N SER A 213 -11.11 14.64 7.61
CA SER A 213 -10.35 15.85 7.92
C SER A 213 -8.86 15.62 8.05
N LEU A 214 -8.42 14.36 8.17
CA LEU A 214 -7.04 13.97 8.51
C LEU A 214 -6.55 14.57 9.84
N ILE A 215 -7.46 14.98 10.72
CA ILE A 215 -7.13 15.44 12.06
C ILE A 215 -6.63 14.24 12.87
N TYR A 216 -5.50 14.43 13.55
CA TYR A 216 -4.92 13.43 14.44
C TYR A 216 -5.89 13.06 15.56
N SER A 217 -6.04 11.76 15.82
CA SER A 217 -6.87 11.23 16.89
C SER A 217 -6.05 10.53 17.97
N ASN A 218 -5.18 9.59 17.59
CA ASN A 218 -4.44 8.76 18.55
C ASN A 218 -3.22 8.11 17.89
N SER A 219 -2.37 7.46 18.69
CA SER A 219 -1.31 6.59 18.19
C SER A 219 -0.97 5.48 19.19
N ASP A 220 -0.36 4.41 18.67
CA ASP A 220 0.41 3.44 19.44
C ASP A 220 1.87 3.50 18.94
N LEU A 221 2.80 3.92 19.81
CA LEU A 221 4.17 4.24 19.42
C LEU A 221 5.11 3.09 19.79
N TYR A 222 5.84 2.61 18.79
CA TYR A 222 6.86 1.58 18.93
C TYR A 222 7.82 1.61 17.74
N SER A 223 9.05 1.16 17.97
CA SER A 223 10.06 1.11 16.91
C SER A 223 9.73 0.05 15.87
N GLY A 224 10.02 0.35 14.61
CA GLY A 224 10.02 -0.66 13.55
C GLY A 224 8.64 -1.09 13.05
N ALA A 225 7.63 -0.20 13.08
CA ALA A 225 6.35 -0.47 12.45
C ALA A 225 6.51 -0.67 10.92
N LYS A 226 6.05 -1.81 10.41
CA LYS A 226 6.21 -2.22 9.00
C LYS A 226 4.93 -2.10 8.18
N PHE A 227 3.78 -2.53 8.71
CA PHE A 227 2.54 -2.57 7.93
C PHE A 227 1.29 -2.62 8.81
N VAL A 228 0.12 -2.44 8.20
CA VAL A 228 -1.20 -2.64 8.81
C VAL A 228 -2.11 -3.46 7.91
N ALA A 229 -2.97 -4.28 8.51
CA ALA A 229 -4.06 -5.00 7.84
C ALA A 229 -5.27 -5.11 8.78
N ALA A 230 -6.44 -5.46 8.26
CA ALA A 230 -7.63 -5.67 9.08
C ALA A 230 -8.53 -6.73 8.45
N ASN A 231 -9.30 -7.42 9.29
CA ASN A 231 -10.31 -8.40 8.84
C ASN A 231 -11.67 -7.77 8.52
N GLY A 232 -11.71 -6.46 8.38
CA GLY A 232 -12.90 -5.70 8.04
C GLY A 232 -12.71 -4.23 8.34
N ARG A 233 -13.76 -3.44 8.09
CA ARG A 233 -13.69 -1.97 8.18
C ARG A 233 -14.64 -1.39 9.23
N THR A 234 -15.57 -2.17 9.76
CA THR A 234 -16.59 -1.68 10.70
C THR A 234 -16.15 -1.85 12.16
N SER A 235 -16.82 -1.16 13.08
CA SER A 235 -16.56 -1.36 14.51
C SER A 235 -16.73 -2.83 14.94
N GLY A 236 -15.87 -3.29 15.83
CA GLY A 236 -15.81 -4.69 16.29
C GLY A 236 -14.96 -5.62 15.42
N LYS A 237 -14.45 -5.15 14.29
CA LYS A 237 -13.44 -5.85 13.50
C LYS A 237 -12.04 -5.63 14.07
N GLU A 238 -11.12 -6.52 13.74
CA GLU A 238 -9.75 -6.47 14.22
C GLU A 238 -8.83 -5.83 13.17
N LEU A 239 -7.98 -4.95 13.63
CA LEU A 239 -6.89 -4.31 12.91
C LEU A 239 -5.58 -4.78 13.53
N VAL A 240 -4.61 -5.11 12.68
CA VAL A 240 -3.31 -5.60 13.10
C VAL A 240 -2.23 -4.69 12.54
N SER A 241 -1.22 -4.38 13.35
CA SER A 241 0.02 -3.77 12.86
C SER A 241 1.23 -4.63 13.16
N LEU A 242 2.15 -4.67 12.22
CA LEU A 242 3.39 -5.43 12.31
C LEU A 242 4.51 -4.56 12.89
N GLN A 243 5.12 -5.05 13.96
CA GLN A 243 6.38 -4.56 14.49
C GLN A 243 7.51 -5.51 14.06
N VAL A 244 8.66 -4.95 13.67
CA VAL A 244 9.95 -5.65 13.61
C VAL A 244 10.99 -4.78 14.29
N GLU A 245 11.47 -5.21 15.46
CA GLU A 245 12.42 -4.46 16.26
C GLU A 245 13.75 -4.27 15.49
N PRO A 246 14.21 -3.03 15.25
CA PRO A 246 15.35 -2.78 14.35
C PRO A 246 16.70 -3.37 14.77
N THR A 247 16.88 -3.79 16.02
CA THR A 247 18.17 -4.30 16.54
C THR A 247 18.17 -5.81 16.73
N THR A 248 17.06 -6.40 17.20
CA THR A 248 16.94 -7.84 17.44
C THR A 248 16.23 -8.58 16.31
N ASN A 249 15.56 -7.85 15.42
CA ASN A 249 14.67 -8.40 14.40
C ASN A 249 13.50 -9.21 15.00
N ASP A 250 13.22 -9.07 16.30
CA ASP A 250 12.03 -9.64 16.93
C ASP A 250 10.78 -8.99 16.36
N ALA A 251 9.83 -9.82 15.96
CA ALA A 251 8.60 -9.38 15.34
C ALA A 251 7.40 -9.71 16.22
N ALA A 252 6.44 -8.78 16.22
CA ALA A 252 5.20 -8.91 16.95
C ALA A 252 4.03 -8.29 16.18
N LEU A 253 2.82 -8.79 16.44
CA LEU A 253 1.57 -8.23 15.95
C LEU A 253 0.90 -7.44 17.07
N HIS A 254 0.67 -6.15 16.85
CA HIS A 254 -0.19 -5.33 17.71
C HIS A 254 -1.61 -5.45 17.17
N VAL A 255 -2.54 -5.92 18.00
CA VAL A 255 -3.92 -6.21 17.62
C VAL A 255 -4.87 -5.23 18.30
N TYR A 256 -5.75 -4.61 17.52
CA TYR A 256 -6.67 -3.58 17.97
C TYR A 256 -8.09 -3.87 17.46
N THR A 257 -9.09 -3.55 18.27
CA THR A 257 -10.48 -3.56 17.82
C THR A 257 -10.88 -2.21 17.22
N ILE A 258 -11.40 -2.22 15.99
CA ILE A 258 -11.91 -1.04 15.29
C ILE A 258 -13.08 -0.44 16.08
N GLY A 259 -13.02 0.88 16.29
CA GLY A 259 -13.95 1.63 17.14
C GLY A 259 -13.60 1.63 18.63
N SER A 260 -12.58 0.88 19.05
CA SER A 260 -12.05 0.87 20.43
C SER A 260 -10.53 0.72 20.42
N PHE A 261 -9.82 1.69 19.81
CA PHE A 261 -8.37 1.66 19.70
C PHE A 261 -7.71 1.78 21.08
N ALA A 262 -7.20 0.66 21.59
CA ALA A 262 -6.53 0.55 22.89
C ALA A 262 -5.07 0.10 22.69
N PRO A 263 -4.11 1.03 22.71
CA PRO A 263 -2.68 0.70 22.63
C PRO A 263 -2.28 -0.32 23.69
N THR A 264 -1.32 -1.20 23.38
CA THR A 264 -0.60 -2.09 24.31
C THR A 264 -1.34 -3.29 24.95
N VAL A 265 -2.60 -3.55 24.59
CA VAL A 265 -3.37 -4.64 25.26
C VAL A 265 -3.09 -6.02 24.66
N ASN A 266 -2.87 -6.11 23.36
CA ASN A 266 -2.76 -7.39 22.65
C ASN A 266 -1.57 -7.38 21.69
N ILE A 267 -0.41 -7.81 22.19
CA ILE A 267 0.85 -7.90 21.42
C ILE A 267 1.23 -9.37 21.32
N LEU A 268 1.30 -9.89 20.10
CA LEU A 268 1.55 -11.31 19.82
C LEU A 268 2.95 -11.49 19.21
N PRO A 269 3.91 -12.08 19.93
CA PRO A 269 5.22 -12.40 19.36
C PRO A 269 5.10 -13.45 18.26
N ILE A 270 5.77 -13.24 17.12
CA ILE A 270 5.72 -14.13 15.95
C ILE A 270 7.10 -14.68 15.52
N GLY A 271 8.13 -14.43 16.33
CA GLY A 271 9.52 -14.83 16.06
C GLY A 271 10.30 -13.72 15.37
N ASN A 272 11.29 -14.06 14.55
CA ASN A 272 12.13 -13.07 13.87
C ASN A 272 11.76 -12.90 12.39
N ILE A 273 11.78 -11.65 11.93
CA ILE A 273 11.74 -11.32 10.50
C ILE A 273 13.11 -10.80 10.13
N ILE A 274 13.85 -11.57 9.34
CA ILE A 274 15.22 -11.26 8.94
C ILE A 274 15.24 -11.07 7.43
N HIS A 275 15.93 -10.04 6.95
CA HIS A 275 16.15 -9.83 5.53
C HIS A 275 17.57 -10.21 5.14
N GLN A 276 17.72 -10.91 4.01
CA GLN A 276 19.01 -11.29 3.45
C GLN A 276 19.25 -10.63 2.09
N ASN A 277 20.51 -10.50 1.69
CA ASN A 277 20.92 -9.93 0.40
C ASN A 277 20.31 -8.54 0.14
N VAL A 278 20.18 -7.76 1.20
CA VAL A 278 19.92 -6.33 1.16
C VAL A 278 21.20 -5.60 1.48
N GLU A 279 21.31 -4.34 1.09
CA GLU A 279 22.52 -3.57 1.37
C GLU A 279 22.74 -3.49 2.88
N PRO A 280 23.98 -3.54 3.40
CA PRO A 280 24.24 -3.66 4.84
C PRO A 280 23.57 -2.58 5.69
N GLU A 281 23.46 -1.36 5.19
CA GLU A 281 22.76 -0.24 5.82
C GLU A 281 21.22 -0.41 5.85
N ASN A 282 20.70 -1.38 5.10
CA ASN A 282 19.29 -1.72 4.93
C ASN A 282 18.90 -3.11 5.46
N ALA A 283 19.82 -3.81 6.15
CA ALA A 283 19.61 -5.15 6.71
C ALA A 283 18.33 -5.26 7.55
N ASP A 284 17.99 -4.22 8.32
CA ASP A 284 16.82 -4.20 9.21
C ASP A 284 15.62 -3.43 8.60
N PHE A 285 15.75 -2.92 7.37
CA PHE A 285 14.75 -2.08 6.68
C PHE A 285 14.04 -2.77 5.53
N GLY A 286 14.17 -4.09 5.40
CA GLY A 286 13.46 -4.83 4.36
C GLY A 286 11.94 -4.78 4.52
N LYS A 287 11.25 -5.10 3.43
CA LYS A 287 9.80 -5.08 3.35
C LYS A 287 9.18 -6.29 4.03
N ALA A 288 8.12 -6.07 4.80
CA ALA A 288 7.25 -7.11 5.31
C ALA A 288 5.81 -6.58 5.38
N THR A 289 4.84 -7.35 4.89
CA THR A 289 3.42 -6.99 4.89
C THR A 289 2.58 -8.01 5.66
N LEU A 290 1.33 -7.60 5.89
CA LEU A 290 0.28 -8.40 6.48
C LEU A 290 -0.85 -8.59 5.48
N PHE A 291 -1.57 -9.71 5.59
CA PHE A 291 -2.83 -9.93 4.90
C PHE A 291 -3.83 -10.63 5.81
N MET A 292 -5.08 -10.17 5.75
CA MET A 292 -6.21 -10.78 6.43
C MET A 292 -7.38 -10.87 5.47
N ARG A 293 -8.11 -11.99 5.51
CA ARG A 293 -9.38 -12.10 4.79
C ARG A 293 -10.48 -11.36 5.57
N PRO A 294 -11.50 -10.84 4.88
CA PRO A 294 -12.68 -10.33 5.54
C PRO A 294 -13.28 -11.39 6.49
N ASP A 295 -13.67 -10.95 7.68
CA ASP A 295 -14.31 -11.75 8.72
C ASP A 295 -13.49 -12.92 9.28
N ASP A 296 -12.19 -12.99 8.98
CA ASP A 296 -11.28 -14.04 9.43
C ASP A 296 -10.30 -13.51 10.49
N ASN A 297 -9.94 -14.34 11.47
CA ASN A 297 -8.93 -14.00 12.48
C ASN A 297 -7.52 -14.49 12.09
N ILE A 298 -7.38 -15.15 10.94
CA ILE A 298 -6.07 -15.55 10.45
C ILE A 298 -5.35 -14.36 9.82
N CYS A 299 -4.22 -13.97 10.43
CA CYS A 299 -3.30 -12.97 9.92
C CYS A 299 -2.09 -13.65 9.28
N TYR A 300 -1.95 -13.48 7.97
CA TYR A 300 -0.81 -13.92 7.19
C TYR A 300 0.28 -12.85 7.24
N VAL A 301 1.51 -13.27 7.53
CA VAL A 301 2.68 -12.43 7.74
C VAL A 301 3.81 -12.90 6.86
N SER A 302 4.39 -11.98 6.09
CA SER A 302 5.63 -12.24 5.36
C SER A 302 6.83 -12.13 6.32
N MET A 303 7.71 -13.13 6.33
CA MET A 303 8.77 -13.30 7.32
C MET A 303 10.18 -13.11 6.75
N GLY A 304 10.34 -12.39 5.63
CA GLY A 304 11.64 -12.14 5.02
C GLY A 304 12.29 -13.43 4.51
N MET A 305 13.54 -13.70 4.89
CA MET A 305 14.23 -14.95 4.55
C MET A 305 13.57 -16.19 5.16
N ASN A 306 12.76 -16.02 6.22
CA ASN A 306 12.08 -17.12 6.91
C ASN A 306 10.76 -17.51 6.22
N GLY A 307 10.42 -16.90 5.08
CA GLY A 307 9.23 -17.27 4.31
C GLY A 307 7.96 -16.59 4.80
N MET A 308 6.96 -17.36 5.25
CA MET A 308 5.70 -16.81 5.78
C MET A 308 5.21 -17.55 7.02
N LYS A 309 4.39 -16.86 7.82
CA LYS A 309 3.55 -17.43 8.88
C LYS A 309 2.10 -16.99 8.71
N ALA A 310 1.17 -17.80 9.19
CA ALA A 310 -0.21 -17.41 9.42
C ALA A 310 -0.55 -17.69 10.87
N VAL A 311 -1.08 -16.70 11.58
CA VAL A 311 -1.37 -16.76 13.03
C VAL A 311 -2.83 -16.40 13.24
N ASP A 312 -3.53 -17.18 14.06
CA ASP A 312 -4.86 -16.80 14.56
C ASP A 312 -4.69 -15.77 15.67
N ILE A 313 -5.10 -14.52 15.39
CA ILE A 313 -4.91 -13.40 16.33
C ILE A 313 -5.83 -13.48 17.56
N SER A 314 -6.86 -14.32 17.53
CA SER A 314 -7.77 -14.51 18.66
C SER A 314 -7.25 -15.53 19.67
N THR A 315 -6.45 -16.48 19.20
CA THR A 315 -5.89 -17.57 20.02
C THR A 315 -4.38 -17.53 20.15
N SER A 316 -3.70 -16.62 19.43
CA SER A 316 -2.23 -16.53 19.32
C SER A 316 -1.57 -17.80 18.74
N SER A 317 -2.34 -18.65 18.06
CA SER A 317 -1.86 -19.95 17.58
C SER A 317 -1.28 -19.85 16.18
N LEU A 318 -0.17 -20.56 15.94
CA LEU A 318 0.34 -20.78 14.58
C LEU A 318 -0.66 -21.64 13.81
N VAL A 319 -1.07 -21.16 12.64
CA VAL A 319 -1.97 -21.87 11.72
C VAL A 319 -1.18 -22.46 10.57
N TYR A 320 -0.38 -21.62 9.90
CA TYR A 320 0.45 -22.06 8.77
C TYR A 320 1.86 -21.49 8.86
N GLU A 321 2.83 -22.22 8.32
CA GLU A 321 4.19 -21.74 8.09
C GLU A 321 4.73 -22.27 6.75
N SER A 322 5.65 -21.54 6.14
CA SER A 322 6.33 -22.02 4.94
C SER A 322 7.38 -23.07 5.25
N PRO A 323 7.69 -23.99 4.31
CA PRO A 323 8.79 -24.92 4.48
C PRO A 323 10.10 -24.21 4.79
N MET A 324 10.83 -24.74 5.77
CA MET A 324 12.13 -24.20 6.16
C MET A 324 13.10 -24.22 4.98
N GLY A 325 13.77 -23.08 4.73
CA GLY A 325 14.75 -22.97 3.66
C GLY A 325 14.18 -22.89 2.24
N MET A 326 12.86 -22.71 2.06
CA MET A 326 12.29 -22.50 0.72
C MET A 326 12.82 -21.22 0.04
N ILE A 327 13.27 -20.26 0.85
CA ILE A 327 13.93 -19.03 0.43
C ILE A 327 15.43 -19.21 0.63
N THR A 328 16.20 -19.07 -0.44
CA THR A 328 17.65 -19.35 -0.46
C THR A 328 18.48 -18.09 -0.67
N TYR A 329 17.94 -17.09 -1.37
CA TYR A 329 18.61 -15.80 -1.57
C TYR A 329 17.64 -14.61 -1.66
N GLY A 330 16.34 -14.83 -1.82
CA GLY A 330 15.32 -13.79 -1.83
C GLY A 330 14.82 -13.42 -0.43
N ASN A 331 13.68 -12.73 -0.38
CA ASN A 331 12.94 -12.45 0.84
C ASN A 331 11.45 -12.51 0.51
N THR A 332 10.65 -13.14 1.35
CA THR A 332 9.19 -12.99 1.27
C THR A 332 8.82 -11.60 1.75
N ASN A 333 8.50 -10.73 0.78
CA ASN A 333 8.17 -9.33 0.99
C ASN A 333 6.69 -9.11 1.29
N ALA A 334 5.84 -9.98 0.77
CA ALA A 334 4.39 -9.91 0.94
C ALA A 334 3.72 -11.28 0.80
N VAL A 335 2.54 -11.38 1.39
CA VAL A 335 1.67 -12.56 1.34
C VAL A 335 0.23 -12.14 1.08
N SER A 336 -0.51 -12.96 0.34
CA SER A 336 -1.97 -12.89 0.20
C SER A 336 -2.52 -14.32 0.14
N ALA A 337 -3.81 -14.51 0.41
CA ALA A 337 -4.45 -15.81 0.33
C ALA A 337 -5.90 -15.69 -0.11
N ASP A 338 -6.39 -16.72 -0.80
CA ASP A 338 -7.82 -16.88 -1.10
C ASP A 338 -8.40 -18.09 -0.34
N ALA A 339 -9.45 -18.72 -0.87
CA ALA A 339 -10.04 -19.90 -0.25
C ALA A 339 -9.18 -21.17 -0.39
N ASN A 340 -8.35 -21.22 -1.44
CA ASN A 340 -7.65 -22.43 -1.89
C ASN A 340 -6.13 -22.30 -1.77
N TYR A 341 -5.58 -21.10 -1.99
CA TYR A 341 -4.14 -20.90 -2.14
C TYR A 341 -3.59 -19.74 -1.32
N ILE A 342 -2.29 -19.83 -1.06
CA ILE A 342 -1.46 -18.82 -0.43
C ILE A 342 -0.41 -18.37 -1.45
N TYR A 343 -0.30 -17.06 -1.64
CA TYR A 343 0.57 -16.42 -2.60
C TYR A 343 1.66 -15.64 -1.86
N MET A 344 2.91 -15.85 -2.25
CA MET A 344 4.06 -15.23 -1.62
C MET A 344 4.89 -14.49 -2.67
N ALA A 345 5.04 -13.17 -2.48
CA ALA A 345 5.94 -12.35 -3.28
C ALA A 345 7.36 -12.45 -2.70
N ASN A 346 8.18 -13.33 -3.27
CA ASN A 346 9.49 -13.73 -2.73
C ASN A 346 10.67 -12.94 -3.29
N GLY A 347 10.48 -11.64 -3.54
CA GLY A 347 11.56 -10.75 -3.95
C GLY A 347 12.28 -11.28 -5.18
N ALA A 348 13.58 -11.52 -5.05
CA ALA A 348 14.43 -12.02 -6.13
C ALA A 348 14.15 -13.48 -6.56
N GLN A 349 13.24 -14.19 -5.87
CA GLN A 349 12.82 -15.56 -6.19
C GLN A 349 11.39 -15.62 -6.78
N GLY A 350 10.82 -14.49 -7.18
CA GLY A 350 9.55 -14.46 -7.90
C GLY A 350 8.31 -14.74 -7.05
N LEU A 351 7.27 -15.34 -7.65
CA LEU A 351 5.99 -15.65 -7.01
C LEU A 351 5.95 -17.13 -6.64
N TYR A 352 5.73 -17.44 -5.36
CA TYR A 352 5.44 -18.80 -4.92
C TYR A 352 3.95 -18.95 -4.64
N ILE A 353 3.42 -20.11 -5.01
CA ILE A 353 2.03 -20.49 -4.80
C ILE A 353 2.03 -21.76 -3.95
N ALA A 354 1.28 -21.72 -2.86
CA ALA A 354 1.16 -22.80 -1.91
C ALA A 354 -0.30 -23.14 -1.64
N GLN A 355 -0.55 -24.33 -1.10
CA GLN A 355 -1.85 -24.72 -0.58
C GLN A 355 -1.76 -25.00 0.93
N PRO A 356 -2.85 -24.81 1.69
CA PRO A 356 -2.94 -25.33 3.06
C PRO A 356 -2.59 -26.83 3.10
N PRO A 357 -1.86 -27.29 4.12
CA PRO A 357 -1.51 -28.70 4.23
C PRO A 357 -2.71 -29.59 4.50
N ALA A 358 -2.63 -30.85 4.09
CA ALA A 358 -3.59 -31.88 4.50
C ALA A 358 -3.53 -32.17 6.03
N SER A 359 -2.37 -31.98 6.65
CA SER A 359 -2.16 -32.12 8.10
C SER A 359 -0.93 -31.34 8.57
N GLY A 360 -0.96 -30.77 9.78
CA GLY A 360 0.14 -29.95 10.33
C GLY A 360 0.01 -28.48 9.97
N THR A 361 1.11 -27.73 10.09
CA THR A 361 1.19 -26.28 9.85
C THR A 361 1.96 -25.91 8.59
N GLU A 362 2.88 -26.77 8.13
CA GLU A 362 3.75 -26.47 6.99
C GLU A 362 2.97 -26.51 5.67
N VAL A 363 2.93 -25.40 4.91
CA VAL A 363 2.21 -25.32 3.63
C VAL A 363 2.93 -26.05 2.51
N GLU A 364 2.17 -26.57 1.54
CA GLU A 364 2.74 -27.29 0.41
C GLU A 364 2.96 -26.34 -0.77
N ILE A 365 4.22 -26.20 -1.24
CA ILE A 365 4.53 -25.39 -2.43
C ILE A 365 4.09 -26.13 -3.69
N ILE A 366 3.12 -25.56 -4.40
CA ILE A 366 2.54 -26.14 -5.62
C ILE A 366 3.00 -25.45 -6.90
N GLY A 367 3.77 -24.38 -6.80
CA GLY A 367 4.36 -23.74 -7.97
C GLY A 367 5.24 -22.55 -7.64
N ILE A 368 6.30 -22.39 -8.41
CA ILE A 368 7.21 -21.25 -8.36
C ILE A 368 7.27 -20.61 -9.74
N TRP A 369 6.96 -19.33 -9.81
CA TRP A 369 7.08 -18.53 -11.03
C TRP A 369 8.16 -17.46 -10.89
N ASP A 370 9.28 -17.68 -11.57
CA ASP A 370 10.41 -16.74 -11.65
C ASP A 370 11.09 -16.86 -13.01
N GLU A 371 10.55 -16.16 -14.00
CA GLU A 371 11.09 -16.18 -15.37
C GLU A 371 11.94 -14.96 -15.65
N GLY A 372 13.16 -15.17 -16.15
CA GLY A 372 14.10 -14.08 -16.47
C GLY A 372 13.59 -13.07 -17.50
N LYS A 373 12.62 -13.45 -18.36
CA LYS A 373 11.95 -12.52 -19.30
C LYS A 373 11.06 -11.50 -18.60
N TYR A 374 10.69 -11.74 -17.33
CA TYR A 374 9.93 -10.82 -16.48
C TYR A 374 10.78 -10.43 -15.26
N PRO A 375 11.75 -9.51 -15.44
CA PRO A 375 12.68 -9.12 -14.39
C PRO A 375 12.00 -8.33 -13.26
N GLY A 376 12.77 -8.04 -12.22
CA GLY A 376 12.33 -7.27 -11.06
C GLY A 376 11.84 -8.15 -9.91
N SER A 377 12.13 -7.71 -8.69
CA SER A 377 11.77 -8.41 -7.45
C SER A 377 10.25 -8.47 -7.26
N ALA A 378 9.69 -9.61 -6.86
CA ALA A 378 8.30 -9.68 -6.41
C ALA A 378 8.14 -8.92 -5.09
N ASN A 379 7.46 -7.78 -5.12
CA ASN A 379 7.37 -6.84 -4.00
C ASN A 379 6.03 -6.91 -3.27
N HIS A 380 4.94 -7.17 -3.99
CA HIS A 380 3.61 -7.34 -3.40
C HIS A 380 2.76 -8.27 -4.24
N VAL A 381 1.86 -9.02 -3.61
CA VAL A 381 0.90 -9.88 -4.29
C VAL A 381 -0.47 -9.71 -3.65
N TYR A 382 -1.51 -9.66 -4.48
CA TYR A 382 -2.90 -9.68 -4.06
C TYR A 382 -3.67 -10.66 -4.93
N SER A 383 -4.55 -11.48 -4.34
CA SER A 383 -5.49 -12.34 -5.08
C SER A 383 -6.93 -12.04 -4.67
N ASP A 384 -7.84 -12.11 -5.63
CA ASP A 384 -9.29 -12.16 -5.38
C ASP A 384 -9.89 -13.57 -5.51
N GLY A 385 -9.04 -14.59 -5.70
CA GLY A 385 -9.42 -15.98 -5.96
C GLY A 385 -9.69 -16.32 -7.42
N SER A 386 -9.67 -15.34 -8.33
CA SER A 386 -9.76 -15.53 -9.79
C SER A 386 -8.57 -14.91 -10.53
N TYR A 387 -8.02 -13.83 -9.98
CA TYR A 387 -6.88 -13.12 -10.51
C TYR A 387 -5.87 -12.81 -9.41
N ILE A 388 -4.61 -12.98 -9.77
CA ILE A 388 -3.44 -12.61 -8.98
C ILE A 388 -2.82 -11.37 -9.62
N PHE A 389 -2.55 -10.38 -8.78
CA PHE A 389 -1.91 -9.14 -9.17
C PHE A 389 -0.55 -9.05 -8.47
N LEU A 390 0.52 -9.20 -9.24
CA LEU A 390 1.89 -9.21 -8.74
C LEU A 390 2.57 -7.89 -9.08
N ALA A 391 2.86 -7.09 -8.06
CA ALA A 391 3.75 -5.94 -8.20
C ALA A 391 5.20 -6.43 -8.18
N LYS A 392 5.90 -6.19 -9.29
CA LYS A 392 7.33 -6.45 -9.43
C LYS A 392 8.11 -5.12 -9.41
N GLY A 393 9.35 -5.19 -8.94
CA GLY A 393 10.20 -4.04 -8.69
C GLY A 393 10.64 -3.30 -9.96
N VAL A 394 11.80 -2.66 -9.90
CA VAL A 394 12.36 -1.92 -11.04
C VAL A 394 12.32 -2.80 -12.29
N GLU A 395 11.83 -2.25 -13.41
CA GLU A 395 11.57 -2.92 -14.70
C GLU A 395 10.43 -3.96 -14.73
N GLY A 396 9.96 -4.44 -13.58
CA GLY A 396 8.97 -5.51 -13.51
C GLY A 396 7.51 -5.06 -13.61
N GLY A 397 7.17 -3.90 -13.04
CA GLY A 397 5.83 -3.33 -13.09
C GLY A 397 4.73 -4.26 -12.56
N LEU A 398 3.51 -4.20 -13.12
CA LEU A 398 2.40 -5.06 -12.71
C LEU A 398 2.32 -6.30 -13.62
N LYS A 399 2.10 -7.49 -13.02
CA LYS A 399 1.65 -8.69 -13.74
C LYS A 399 0.22 -9.05 -13.31
N ILE A 400 -0.63 -9.34 -14.28
CA ILE A 400 -2.03 -9.76 -14.08
C ILE A 400 -2.11 -11.22 -14.53
N ILE A 401 -2.36 -12.10 -13.57
CA ILE A 401 -2.36 -13.55 -13.77
C ILE A 401 -3.77 -14.05 -13.46
N LYS A 402 -4.35 -14.81 -14.38
CA LYS A 402 -5.62 -15.51 -14.17
C LYS A 402 -5.36 -16.87 -13.52
N GLN A 403 -6.18 -17.22 -12.55
CA GLN A 403 -6.27 -18.53 -11.95
C GLN A 403 -7.47 -19.27 -12.56
N GLU A 404 -7.26 -20.50 -13.02
CA GLU A 404 -8.28 -21.32 -13.69
C GLU A 404 -8.66 -22.58 -12.91
#